data_AF-A0A024U0F6-F1
#
_entry.id   AF-A0A024U0F6-F1
#
_cell.length_a   1.000
_cell.length_b   1.000
_cell.length_c   1.000
_cell.angle_alpha   90.00
_cell.angle_beta   90.00
_cell.angle_gamma   90.00
#
_symmetry.space_group_name_H-M   'P 1'
#
loop_
_entity.id
_entity.type
_entity.pdbx_description
1 polymer ?
#
loop_
_entity_poly.entity_id
_entity_poly.type
_entity_poly.pdbx_seq_one_letter_code
_entity_poly.pdbx_strand_id
1 'polypeptide(L)'
;MLPRGGFRPAKSKVTPEIRSALEQYLDKNCQYTLREMQTFVAADFADTELSVQTISRHILGMLYTVKQVRIEPATCNNDINKQKRREFALKLKQHQDNGDYIVYCDETNYNVYCKRSFGRSKKGTRATV
;
A
#
# COMPACT_ATOMS: atom_id res chain seq x y z
N MET A 1 7.97 -3.47 -45.74
CA MET A 1 7.25 -2.57 -44.81
C MET A 1 8.18 -1.43 -44.42
N LEU A 2 7.74 -0.18 -44.56
CA LEU A 2 8.50 0.96 -44.04
C LEU A 2 8.51 0.94 -42.49
N PRO A 3 9.62 1.28 -41.84
CA PRO A 3 9.68 1.34 -40.38
C PRO A 3 8.72 2.43 -39.88
N ARG A 4 7.74 2.03 -39.06
CA ARG A 4 6.90 2.97 -38.32
C ARG A 4 7.81 3.68 -37.31
N GLY A 5 7.95 5.00 -37.43
CA GLY A 5 8.99 5.80 -36.78
C GLY A 5 9.21 5.54 -35.28
N GLY A 6 10.46 5.67 -34.84
CA GLY A 6 10.91 5.35 -33.48
C GLY A 6 10.58 6.39 -32.40
N PHE A 7 10.93 6.04 -31.16
CA PHE A 7 10.76 6.89 -29.98
C PHE A 7 11.47 8.23 -30.15
N ARG A 8 10.74 9.33 -29.88
CA ARG A 8 11.26 10.70 -29.97
C ARG A 8 11.31 11.30 -28.56
N PRO A 9 12.49 11.37 -27.90
CA PRO A 9 12.60 11.82 -26.52
C PRO A 9 12.08 13.26 -26.35
N ALA A 10 12.36 14.15 -27.31
CA ALA A 10 11.89 15.53 -27.32
C ALA A 10 10.36 15.70 -27.36
N LYS A 11 9.59 14.64 -27.65
CA LYS A 11 8.12 14.64 -27.63
C LYS A 11 7.52 13.91 -26.43
N SER A 12 8.35 13.28 -25.59
CA SER A 12 7.87 12.58 -24.41
C SER A 12 7.54 13.59 -23.31
N LYS A 13 6.26 13.67 -22.93
CA LYS A 13 5.83 14.45 -21.77
C LYS A 13 6.32 13.86 -20.44
N VAL A 14 6.62 12.56 -20.41
CA VAL A 14 7.09 11.90 -19.19
C VAL A 14 8.60 11.90 -19.20
N THR A 15 9.18 12.81 -18.42
CA THR A 15 10.61 12.94 -18.20
C THR A 15 11.11 11.94 -17.14
N PRO A 16 12.43 11.71 -17.02
CA PRO A 16 12.99 10.88 -15.95
C PRO A 16 12.59 11.36 -14.54
N GLU A 17 12.48 12.67 -14.32
CA GLU A 17 12.10 13.28 -13.05
C GLU A 17 10.65 12.92 -12.68
N ILE A 18 9.73 13.00 -13.66
CA ILE A 18 8.35 12.58 -13.45
C ILE A 18 8.27 11.09 -13.14
N ARG A 19 9.07 10.24 -13.79
CA ARG A 19 9.11 8.79 -13.47
C ARG A 19 9.56 8.55 -12.03
N SER A 20 10.60 9.25 -11.59
CA SER A 20 11.08 9.20 -10.20
C SER A 20 10.00 9.66 -9.23
N ALA A 21 9.27 10.72 -9.53
CA ALA A 21 8.16 11.19 -8.69
C ALA A 21 7.02 10.15 -8.60
N LEU A 22 6.64 9.52 -9.72
CA LEU A 22 5.63 8.44 -9.71
C LEU A 22 6.05 7.27 -8.82
N GLU A 23 7.34 6.92 -8.81
CA GLU A 23 7.90 5.89 -7.94
C GLU A 23 7.81 6.34 -6.47
N GLN A 24 8.26 7.55 -6.14
CA GLN A 24 8.21 8.13 -4.79
C GLN A 24 6.78 8.20 -4.23
N TYR A 25 5.78 8.55 -5.05
CA TYR A 25 4.39 8.56 -4.58
C TYR A 25 3.94 7.16 -4.16
N LEU A 26 4.27 6.13 -4.94
CA LEU A 26 3.88 4.75 -4.63
C LEU A 26 4.62 4.18 -3.44
N ASP A 27 5.89 4.56 -3.27
CA ASP A 27 6.69 4.18 -2.12
C ASP A 27 6.19 4.87 -0.84
N LYS A 28 5.70 6.11 -0.93
CA LYS A 28 5.05 6.82 0.18
C LYS A 28 3.70 6.21 0.56
N ASN A 29 2.85 5.90 -0.43
CA ASN A 29 1.58 5.22 -0.19
C ASN A 29 1.17 4.40 -1.42
N CYS A 30 1.20 3.08 -1.25
CA CYS A 30 0.82 2.15 -2.31
C CYS A 30 -0.66 2.26 -2.74
N GLN A 31 -1.53 2.88 -1.93
CA GLN A 31 -2.97 2.97 -2.19
C GLN A 31 -3.37 4.15 -3.08
N TYR A 32 -2.46 5.03 -3.46
CA TYR A 32 -2.80 6.14 -4.35
C TYR A 32 -3.36 5.64 -5.68
N THR A 33 -4.46 6.27 -6.08
CA THR A 33 -5.12 6.07 -7.35
C THR A 33 -4.37 6.80 -8.46
N LEU A 34 -4.58 6.38 -9.70
CA LEU A 34 -3.99 7.06 -10.84
C LEU A 34 -4.50 8.50 -11.01
N ARG A 35 -5.72 8.80 -10.52
CA ARG A 35 -6.27 10.16 -10.51
C ARG A 35 -5.59 11.04 -9.47
N GLU A 36 -5.36 10.53 -8.27
CA GLU A 36 -4.58 11.25 -7.25
C GLU A 36 -3.15 11.49 -7.75
N MET A 37 -2.49 10.48 -8.33
CA MET A 37 -1.17 10.64 -8.92
C MET A 37 -1.16 11.65 -10.08
N GLN A 38 -2.23 11.72 -10.88
CA GLN A 38 -2.38 12.74 -11.92
C GLN A 38 -2.43 14.14 -11.32
N THR A 39 -3.19 14.33 -10.24
CA THR A 39 -3.24 15.60 -9.50
C THR A 39 -1.89 15.96 -8.90
N PHE A 40 -1.15 14.98 -8.36
CA PHE A 40 0.20 15.22 -7.82
C PHE A 40 1.18 15.65 -8.90
N VAL A 41 1.18 14.97 -10.06
CA VAL A 41 2.04 15.37 -11.18
C VAL A 41 1.73 16.79 -11.65
N ALA A 42 0.44 17.15 -11.76
CA ALA A 42 0.04 18.50 -12.16
C ALA A 42 0.45 19.57 -11.13
N ALA A 43 0.51 19.20 -9.85
CA ALA A 43 0.94 20.10 -8.77
C ALA A 43 2.46 20.25 -8.69
N ASP A 44 3.20 19.14 -8.86
CA ASP A 44 4.66 19.11 -8.69
C ASP A 44 5.41 19.54 -9.96
N PHE A 45 4.79 19.41 -11.14
CA PHE A 45 5.38 19.74 -12.43
C PHE A 45 4.47 20.69 -13.22
N ALA A 46 4.80 21.98 -13.19
CA ALA A 46 4.09 23.01 -13.96
C ALA A 46 3.96 22.62 -15.44
N ASP A 47 2.83 22.97 -16.06
CA ASP A 47 2.50 22.74 -17.48
C ASP A 47 2.48 21.26 -17.93
N THR A 48 2.54 20.31 -17.00
CA THR A 48 2.57 18.88 -17.31
C THR A 48 1.23 18.19 -17.04
N GLU A 49 0.38 18.17 -18.06
CA GLU A 49 -0.84 17.35 -18.03
C GLU A 49 -0.59 15.96 -18.61
N LEU A 50 -0.72 14.95 -17.74
CA LEU A 50 -0.67 13.54 -18.11
C LEU A 50 -2.05 12.91 -18.03
N SER A 51 -2.36 12.02 -18.98
CA SER A 51 -3.53 11.15 -18.86
C SER A 51 -3.29 10.04 -17.83
N VAL A 52 -4.37 9.58 -17.18
CA VAL A 52 -4.37 8.38 -16.33
C VAL A 52 -3.79 7.16 -17.05
N GLN A 53 -4.06 7.00 -18.34
CA GLN A 53 -3.54 5.92 -19.17
C GLN A 53 -2.02 6.02 -19.38
N THR A 54 -1.48 7.24 -19.47
CA THR A 54 -0.03 7.48 -19.58
C THR A 54 0.68 7.09 -18.29
N ILE A 55 0.12 7.49 -17.15
CA ILE A 55 0.61 7.13 -15.82
C ILE A 55 0.56 5.62 -15.63
N SER A 56 -0.57 4.98 -15.94
CA SER A 56 -0.73 3.53 -15.86
C SER A 56 0.32 2.76 -16.67
N ARG A 57 0.59 3.20 -17.90
CA ARG A 57 1.60 2.58 -18.77
C ARG A 57 3.01 2.69 -18.19
N HIS A 58 3.36 3.84 -17.62
CA HIS A 58 4.68 4.05 -17.02
C HIS A 58 4.86 3.23 -15.75
N ILE A 59 3.87 3.24 -14.85
CA ILE A 59 3.85 2.42 -13.62
C ILE A 59 4.01 0.94 -13.96
N LEU A 60 3.29 0.44 -14.98
CA LEU A 60 3.44 -0.93 -15.44
C LEU A 60 4.85 -1.21 -15.99
N GLY A 61 5.41 -0.28 -16.76
CA GLY A 61 6.79 -0.36 -17.25
C GLY A 61 7.84 -0.34 -16.14
N MET A 62 7.54 0.29 -15.01
CA MET A 62 8.34 0.26 -13.77
C MET A 62 8.08 -0.98 -12.91
N LEU A 63 7.34 -1.96 -13.44
CA LEU A 63 6.99 -3.24 -12.79
C LEU A 63 6.12 -3.11 -11.54
N TYR A 64 5.44 -1.99 -11.35
CA TYR A 64 4.42 -1.87 -10.30
C TYR A 64 3.13 -2.55 -10.75
N THR A 65 2.62 -3.43 -9.89
CA THR A 65 1.40 -4.21 -10.14
C THR A 65 0.41 -3.99 -9.02
N VAL A 66 -0.88 -4.10 -9.33
CA VAL A 66 -1.96 -3.98 -8.34
C VAL A 66 -2.00 -5.26 -7.51
N LYS A 67 -2.01 -5.12 -6.18
CA LYS A 67 -1.99 -6.21 -5.21
C LYS A 67 -2.92 -5.92 -4.05
N GLN A 68 -3.42 -6.96 -3.41
CA GLN A 68 -4.19 -6.83 -2.18
C GLN A 68 -3.27 -6.30 -1.07
N VAL A 69 -3.72 -5.25 -0.38
CA VAL A 69 -2.94 -4.56 0.66
C VAL A 69 -3.07 -5.30 1.97
N ARG A 70 -1.93 -5.76 2.50
CA ARG A 70 -1.84 -6.31 3.85
C ARG A 70 -1.69 -5.16 4.86
N ILE A 71 -2.48 -5.20 5.92
CA ILE A 71 -2.28 -4.32 7.07
C ILE A 71 -1.19 -4.95 7.93
N GLU A 72 -0.11 -4.23 8.20
CA GLU A 72 0.88 -4.65 9.18
C GLU A 72 0.67 -3.85 10.47
N PRO A 73 0.01 -4.44 11.49
CA PRO A 73 -0.29 -3.71 12.70
C PRO A 73 1.00 -3.56 13.52
N ALA A 74 1.75 -2.50 13.24
CA ALA A 74 3.01 -2.17 13.89
C ALA A 74 2.86 -2.05 15.42
N THR A 75 1.71 -1.55 15.88
CA THR A 75 1.38 -1.42 17.31
C THR A 75 1.04 -2.77 17.94
N CYS A 76 0.36 -3.68 17.25
CA CYS A 76 -0.04 -4.98 17.79
C CYS A 76 1.14 -5.94 18.00
N ASN A 77 2.24 -5.77 17.25
CA ASN A 77 3.39 -6.68 17.27
C ASN A 77 4.64 -6.10 17.95
N ASN A 78 4.50 -5.01 18.71
CA ASN A 78 5.56 -4.54 19.61
C ASN A 78 5.84 -5.61 20.69
N ASP A 79 7.09 -5.77 21.09
CA ASP A 79 7.54 -6.76 22.09
C ASP A 79 6.82 -6.60 23.43
N ILE A 80 6.48 -5.37 23.83
CA ILE A 80 5.66 -5.10 25.01
C ILE A 80 4.30 -5.80 24.90
N ASN A 81 3.64 -5.71 23.75
CA ASN A 81 2.33 -6.31 23.53
C ASN A 81 2.41 -7.84 23.37
N LYS A 82 3.51 -8.36 22.80
CA LYS A 82 3.79 -9.80 22.79
C LYS A 82 3.95 -10.33 24.21
N GLN A 83 4.69 -9.62 25.07
CA GLN A 83 4.89 -10.01 26.46
C GLN A 83 3.56 -10.00 27.24
N LYS A 84 2.75 -8.95 27.11
CA LYS A 84 1.41 -8.89 27.72
C LYS A 84 0.50 -10.05 27.27
N ARG A 85 0.51 -10.38 25.98
CA ARG A 85 -0.26 -11.53 25.45
C ARG A 85 0.22 -12.86 26.03
N ARG A 86 1.53 -13.04 26.17
CA ARG A 86 2.12 -14.24 26.79
C ARG A 86 1.71 -14.36 28.25
N GLU A 87 1.83 -13.29 29.03
CA GLU A 87 1.45 -13.27 30.45
C GLU A 87 -0.03 -13.55 30.64
N PHE A 88 -0.89 -12.95 29.81
CA PHE A 88 -2.32 -13.24 29.81
C PHE A 88 -2.61 -14.72 29.52
N ALA A 89 -1.98 -15.29 28.48
CA ALA A 89 -2.18 -16.70 28.12
C ALA A 89 -1.72 -17.66 29.23
N LEU A 90 -0.61 -17.35 29.91
CA LEU A 90 -0.14 -18.14 31.04
C LEU A 90 -1.11 -18.11 32.21
N LYS A 91 -1.62 -16.92 32.59
CA LYS A 91 -2.62 -16.79 33.65
C LYS A 91 -3.92 -17.49 33.30
N LEU A 92 -4.39 -17.34 32.06
CA LEU A 92 -5.60 -18.02 31.58
C LEU A 92 -5.45 -19.54 31.70
N LYS A 93 -4.29 -20.08 31.32
CA LYS A 93 -4.01 -21.52 31.45
C LYS A 93 -4.00 -21.98 32.91
N GLN A 94 -3.41 -21.19 33.80
CA GLN A 94 -3.43 -21.49 35.23
C GLN A 94 -4.86 -21.56 35.78
N HIS A 95 -5.74 -20.63 35.41
CA HIS A 95 -7.15 -20.67 35.79
C HIS A 95 -7.88 -21.90 35.23
N GLN A 96 -7.55 -22.33 34.01
CA GLN A 96 -8.06 -23.58 33.43
C GLN A 96 -7.62 -24.81 34.24
N ASP A 97 -6.35 -24.89 34.61
CA ASP A 97 -5.79 -26.00 35.38
C ASP A 97 -6.39 -26.07 36.80
N ASN A 98 -6.73 -24.93 37.39
CA ASN A 98 -7.38 -24.82 38.70
C ASN A 98 -8.88 -25.19 38.67
N GLY A 99 -9.47 -25.37 37.48
CA GLY A 99 -10.90 -25.65 37.31
C GLY A 99 -11.80 -24.41 37.52
N ASP A 100 -11.24 -23.21 37.39
CA ASP A 100 -12.01 -21.98 37.51
C ASP A 100 -13.01 -21.83 36.35
N TYR A 101 -14.18 -21.25 36.64
CA TYR A 101 -15.18 -20.98 35.62
C TYR A 101 -14.80 -19.72 34.81
N ILE A 102 -14.47 -19.91 33.53
CA ILE A 102 -14.00 -18.83 32.66
C ILE A 102 -15.14 -18.35 31.76
N VAL A 103 -15.46 -17.05 31.84
CA VAL A 103 -16.43 -16.39 30.97
C VAL A 103 -15.69 -15.46 30.02
N TYR A 104 -15.90 -15.65 28.72
CA TYR A 104 -15.36 -14.76 27.69
C TYR A 104 -16.39 -13.68 27.37
N CYS A 105 -16.07 -12.44 27.73
CA CYS A 105 -16.82 -11.26 27.33
C CYS A 105 -16.03 -10.53 26.24
N ASP A 106 -16.66 -10.29 25.10
CA ASP A 106 -16.11 -9.45 24.04
C ASP A 106 -17.19 -8.49 23.55
N GLU A 107 -16.77 -7.30 23.16
CA GLU A 107 -17.66 -6.31 22.59
C GLU A 107 -17.74 -6.51 21.08
N THR A 108 -18.96 -6.73 20.57
CA THR A 108 -19.18 -6.75 19.12
C THR A 108 -19.27 -5.32 18.60
N ASN A 109 -18.13 -4.74 18.24
CA ASN A 109 -18.05 -3.41 17.65
C ASN A 109 -18.34 -3.45 16.14
N TYR A 110 -18.92 -2.36 15.61
CA TYR A 110 -19.00 -2.16 14.17
C TYR A 110 -17.62 -1.74 13.64
N ASN A 111 -17.11 -2.48 12.67
CA ASN A 111 -15.86 -2.10 12.02
C ASN A 111 -16.10 -0.88 11.11
N VAL A 112 -15.80 0.32 11.61
CA VAL A 112 -15.87 1.58 10.83
C VAL A 112 -14.59 1.85 10.04
N TYR A 113 -13.62 0.93 10.07
CA TYR A 113 -12.37 1.09 9.36
C TYR A 113 -12.57 0.88 7.86
N CYS A 114 -12.53 1.97 7.11
CA CYS A 114 -12.58 1.98 5.66
C CYS A 114 -11.17 2.20 5.09
N LYS A 115 -10.68 1.25 4.29
CA LYS A 115 -9.46 1.41 3.50
C LYS A 115 -9.64 0.84 2.10
N ARG A 116 -8.72 1.21 1.19
CA ARG A 116 -8.62 0.53 -0.10
C ARG A 116 -8.07 -0.89 0.07
N SER A 117 -8.77 -1.87 -0.49
CA SER A 117 -8.33 -3.27 -0.49
C SER A 117 -7.10 -3.52 -1.36
N PHE A 118 -6.87 -2.67 -2.35
CA PHE A 118 -5.81 -2.81 -3.35
C PHE A 118 -4.90 -1.58 -3.38
N GLY A 119 -3.63 -1.84 -3.66
CA GLY A 119 -2.56 -0.86 -3.82
C GLY A 119 -1.55 -1.37 -4.83
N ARG A 120 -0.53 -0.58 -5.15
CA ARG A 120 0.51 -0.90 -6.14
C ARG A 120 1.84 -1.14 -5.47
N SER A 121 2.51 -2.23 -5.84
CA SER A 121 3.85 -2.55 -5.34
C SER A 121 4.65 -3.23 -6.45
N LYS A 122 5.98 -3.13 -6.40
CA LYS A 122 6.88 -3.75 -7.40
C LYS A 122 6.61 -5.25 -7.52
N LYS A 123 6.81 -5.81 -8.70
CA LYS A 123 6.71 -7.27 -8.91
C LYS A 123 7.65 -7.99 -7.93
N GLY A 124 7.16 -9.04 -7.26
CA GLY A 124 7.91 -9.75 -6.22
C GLY A 124 7.76 -9.22 -4.78
N THR A 125 7.38 -7.95 -4.58
CA THR A 125 7.20 -7.37 -3.23
C THR A 125 5.74 -7.38 -2.77
N ARG A 126 5.47 -7.27 -1.47
CA ARG A 126 4.09 -7.15 -0.96
C ARG A 126 3.66 -5.67 -0.96
N ALA A 127 2.37 -5.40 -1.10
CA ALA A 127 1.79 -4.10 -0.81
C ALA A 127 1.36 -4.09 0.67
N THR A 128 1.94 -3.20 1.46
CA THR A 128 1.74 -3.10 2.91
C THR A 128 1.36 -1.68 3.30
N VAL A 129 0.46 -1.57 4.28
CA VAL A 129 0.05 -0.31 4.93
C VAL A 129 0.01 -0.55 6.43
#